data_AF-A0A1V4Z4B1-F1
#
_entry.id   AF-A0A1V4Z4B1-F1
#
_cell.length_a   1.000
_cell.length_b   1.000
_cell.length_c   1.000
_cell.angle_alpha   90.00
_cell.angle_beta   90.00
_cell.angle_gamma   90.00
#
_symmetry.space_group_name_H-M   'P 1'
#
loop_
_entity.id
_entity.type
_entity.pdbx_description
1 polymer ?
#
loop_
_entity_poly.entity_id
_entity_poly.type
_entity_poly.pdbx_seq_one_letter_code
_entity_poly.pdbx_strand_id
1 'polypeptide(L)'
;MFVGFSISKIETARHVPLEELAKYRNINVNYDINLRNPSAVRGPAGDLLRVEFTVAINYLNPSIGFIRFEGYCDRAGGDAGKAKEEWDAGRADPVIQNEIANNMVARIVPLAMLLAQNLSLPPAVPLPVINFQKPGETRPREDKFDQPYV
;
A
#
# COMPACT_ATOMS: atom_id res chain seq x y z
N MET A 1 -17.10 -5.18 -0.55
CA MET A 1 -16.85 -5.59 0.85
C MET A 1 -15.62 -6.48 0.87
N PHE A 2 -14.61 -6.09 1.62
CA PHE A 2 -13.38 -6.88 1.76
C PHE A 2 -13.62 -8.12 2.64
N VAL A 3 -13.27 -9.31 2.17
CA VAL A 3 -13.62 -10.58 2.84
C VAL A 3 -12.43 -11.48 3.16
N GLY A 4 -11.28 -11.27 2.54
CA GLY A 4 -10.10 -12.11 2.76
C GLY A 4 -8.80 -11.32 2.68
N PHE A 5 -7.88 -11.55 3.61
CA PHE A 5 -6.54 -10.98 3.60
C PHE A 5 -5.57 -12.08 4.01
N SER A 6 -4.50 -12.26 3.26
CA SER A 6 -3.45 -13.20 3.61
C SER A 6 -2.10 -12.62 3.25
N ILE A 7 -1.12 -12.87 4.10
CA ILE A 7 0.29 -12.57 3.85
C ILE A 7 0.94 -13.90 3.47
N SER A 8 1.43 -14.01 2.25
CA SER A 8 2.14 -15.19 1.76
C SER A 8 3.61 -15.16 2.16
N LYS A 9 4.21 -13.97 2.26
CA LYS A 9 5.64 -13.81 2.52
C LYS A 9 5.91 -12.52 3.29
N ILE A 10 6.83 -12.63 4.25
CA ILE A 10 7.40 -11.49 4.95
C ILE A 10 8.92 -11.60 4.82
N GLU A 11 9.56 -10.58 4.28
CA GLU A 11 11.01 -10.46 4.29
C GLU A 11 11.41 -9.23 5.09
N THR A 12 12.36 -9.40 6.00
CA THR A 12 12.92 -8.28 6.75
C THR A 12 14.42 -8.38 6.81
N ALA A 13 15.08 -7.23 6.76
CA ALA A 13 16.51 -7.17 6.97
C ALA A 13 16.87 -5.84 7.62
N ARG A 14 17.85 -5.92 8.53
CA ARG A 14 18.60 -4.76 9.00
C ARG A 14 20.02 -4.91 8.47
N HIS A 15 20.51 -3.86 7.82
CA HIS A 15 21.82 -3.87 7.17
C HIS A 15 22.93 -3.24 8.01
N VAL A 16 22.57 -2.64 9.15
CA VAL A 16 23.50 -1.95 10.04
C VAL A 16 23.54 -2.59 11.44
N PRO A 17 24.71 -2.66 12.09
CA PRO A 17 24.82 -3.07 13.49
C PRO A 17 24.02 -2.15 14.43
N LEU A 18 23.62 -2.67 15.59
CA LEU A 18 22.83 -1.91 16.57
C LEU A 18 23.56 -0.66 17.08
N GLU A 19 24.86 -0.80 17.29
CA GLU A 19 25.75 0.25 17.80
C GLU A 19 25.88 1.44 16.84
N GLU A 20 25.72 1.20 15.54
CA GLU A 20 25.80 2.22 14.51
C GLU A 20 24.45 2.86 14.21
N LEU A 21 23.35 2.18 14.53
CA LEU A 21 22.00 2.65 14.23
C LEU A 21 21.69 4.01 14.89
N ALA A 22 22.18 4.22 16.11
CA ALA A 22 22.02 5.49 16.83
C ALA A 22 22.77 6.68 16.19
N LYS A 23 23.76 6.41 15.32
CA LYS A 23 24.53 7.45 14.62
C LYS A 23 23.76 8.02 13.44
N TYR A 24 22.82 7.26 12.88
CA TYR A 24 22.02 7.70 11.74
C TYR A 24 20.87 8.58 12.22
N ARG A 25 20.97 9.87 11.91
CA ARG A 25 19.90 10.84 12.06
C ARG A 25 19.24 11.07 10.69
N ASN A 26 17.95 11.39 10.68
CA ASN A 26 17.19 11.75 9.46
C ASN A 26 17.08 10.61 8.42
N ILE A 27 16.70 9.43 8.87
CA ILE A 27 16.42 8.28 7.98
C ILE A 27 15.15 8.57 7.17
N ASN A 28 15.25 8.43 5.85
CA ASN A 28 14.11 8.57 4.96
C ASN A 28 13.35 7.23 4.88
N VAL A 29 12.05 7.24 5.14
CA VAL A 29 11.21 6.03 5.01
C VAL A 29 10.40 6.14 3.73
N ASN A 30 10.71 5.27 2.77
CA ASN A 30 9.98 5.17 1.51
C ASN A 30 9.01 3.98 1.55
N TYR A 31 7.81 4.20 1.01
CA TYR A 31 6.77 3.18 0.88
C TYR A 31 6.52 2.91 -0.59
N ASP A 32 6.63 1.65 -0.98
CA ASP A 32 6.32 1.16 -2.32
C ASP A 32 5.19 0.13 -2.21
N ILE A 33 4.07 0.41 -2.86
CA ILE A 33 2.84 -0.36 -2.75
C ILE A 33 2.35 -0.67 -4.15
N ASN A 34 2.29 -1.95 -4.48
CA ASN A 34 1.82 -2.41 -5.79
C ASN A 34 0.69 -3.41 -5.62
N LEU A 35 -0.35 -3.23 -6.43
CA LEU A 35 -1.45 -4.17 -6.61
C LEU A 35 -1.31 -4.83 -7.97
N ARG A 36 -1.35 -6.17 -8.03
CA ARG A 36 -1.03 -6.95 -9.22
C ARG A 36 -1.95 -8.17 -9.34
N ASN A 37 -1.93 -8.78 -10.52
CA ASN A 37 -2.54 -10.09 -10.80
C ASN A 37 -3.99 -10.23 -10.31
N PRO A 38 -4.93 -9.40 -10.80
CA PRO A 38 -6.34 -9.56 -10.48
C PRO A 38 -6.84 -10.93 -10.98
N SER A 39 -7.55 -11.65 -10.12
CA SER A 39 -8.15 -12.94 -10.45
C SER A 39 -9.56 -13.04 -9.90
N ALA A 40 -10.46 -13.65 -10.67
CA ALA A 40 -11.80 -13.98 -10.20
C ALA A 40 -11.73 -15.37 -9.55
N VAL A 41 -12.05 -15.44 -8.26
CA VAL A 41 -12.03 -16.69 -7.48
C VAL A 41 -13.39 -16.91 -6.84
N ARG A 42 -13.82 -18.17 -6.75
CA ARG A 42 -15.09 -18.51 -6.11
C ARG A 42 -14.86 -18.78 -4.63
N GLY A 43 -15.44 -17.93 -3.78
CA GLY A 43 -15.37 -18.07 -2.33
C GLY A 43 -16.70 -18.51 -1.72
N PRO A 44 -16.74 -18.70 -0.38
CA PRO A 44 -17.97 -19.06 0.35
C PRO A 44 -19.11 -18.05 0.15
N ALA A 45 -18.78 -16.78 -0.10
CA ALA A 45 -19.71 -15.68 -0.29
C ALA A 45 -20.03 -15.38 -1.78
N GLY A 46 -19.63 -16.26 -2.71
CA GLY A 46 -19.81 -16.05 -4.15
C GLY A 46 -18.51 -15.66 -4.87
N ASP A 47 -18.64 -14.96 -5.99
CA ASP A 47 -17.50 -14.55 -6.81
C ASP A 47 -16.73 -13.40 -6.11
N LEU A 48 -15.41 -13.58 -6.01
CA LEU A 48 -14.49 -12.67 -5.34
C LEU A 48 -13.44 -12.20 -6.34
N LEU A 49 -13.10 -10.91 -6.24
CA LEU A 49 -11.92 -10.36 -6.90
C LEU A 49 -10.74 -10.50 -5.94
N ARG A 50 -9.80 -11.38 -6.27
CA ARG A 50 -8.53 -11.54 -5.60
C ARG A 50 -7.46 -10.69 -6.28
N VAL A 51 -6.78 -9.86 -5.50
CA VAL A 51 -5.68 -9.02 -5.98
C VAL A 51 -4.45 -9.29 -5.14
N GLU A 52 -3.35 -9.63 -5.78
CA GLU A 52 -2.06 -9.79 -5.12
C GLU A 52 -1.46 -8.42 -4.80
N PHE A 53 -0.77 -8.32 -3.68
CA PHE A 53 -0.10 -7.10 -3.27
C PHE A 53 1.35 -7.36 -2.93
N THR A 54 2.15 -6.32 -3.13
CA THR A 54 3.48 -6.21 -2.54
C THR A 54 3.61 -4.86 -1.86
N VAL A 55 4.05 -4.84 -0.61
CA VAL A 55 4.34 -3.62 0.15
C VAL A 55 5.78 -3.67 0.61
N ALA A 56 6.56 -2.66 0.26
CA ALA A 56 7.92 -2.48 0.73
C ALA A 56 8.05 -1.18 1.53
N ILE A 57 8.65 -1.29 2.70
CA ILE A 57 9.03 -0.19 3.57
C ILE A 57 10.55 -0.16 3.58
N ASN A 58 11.12 0.83 2.90
CA ASN A 58 12.56 0.95 2.71
C ASN A 58 13.09 2.11 3.56
N TYR A 59 14.10 1.84 4.38
CA TYR A 59 14.76 2.84 5.20
C TYR A 59 16.02 3.30 4.49
N LEU A 60 15.96 4.47 3.86
CA LEU A 60 16.95 5.02 2.92
C LEU A 60 17.70 6.22 3.51
N ASN A 61 18.85 6.54 2.90
CA ASN A 61 19.72 7.68 3.21
C ASN A 61 20.06 7.82 4.72
N PRO A 62 20.80 6.86 5.31
CA PRO A 62 21.43 5.69 4.68
C PRO A 62 20.53 4.45 4.66
N SER A 63 20.88 3.47 3.82
CA SER A 63 20.16 2.19 3.77
C SER A 63 20.40 1.38 5.05
N ILE A 64 19.46 1.42 5.98
CA ILE A 64 19.59 0.72 7.26
C ILE A 64 18.78 -0.59 7.32
N GLY A 65 17.87 -0.80 6.39
CA GLY A 65 17.05 -2.00 6.33
C GLY A 65 15.80 -1.86 5.49
N PHE A 66 15.01 -2.93 5.47
CA PHE A 66 13.71 -2.97 4.81
C PHE A 66 12.75 -3.96 5.50
N ILE A 67 11.46 -3.75 5.24
CA ILE A 67 10.38 -4.68 5.56
C ILE A 67 9.55 -4.84 4.30
N ARG A 68 9.36 -6.08 3.83
CA ARG A 68 8.57 -6.40 2.63
C ARG A 68 7.50 -7.40 2.96
N PHE A 69 6.32 -7.16 2.43
CA PHE A 69 5.16 -8.02 2.51
C PHE A 69 4.72 -8.39 1.11
N GLU A 70 4.39 -9.65 0.93
CA GLU A 70 3.68 -10.15 -0.24
C GLU A 70 2.45 -10.92 0.24
N GLY A 71 1.38 -10.86 -0.53
CA GLY A 71 0.14 -11.50 -0.16
C GLY A 71 -0.98 -11.21 -1.14
N TYR A 72 -2.21 -11.45 -0.68
CA TYR A 72 -3.39 -11.15 -1.47
C TYR A 72 -4.54 -10.63 -0.61
N CYS A 73 -5.45 -9.96 -1.32
CA CYS A 73 -6.66 -9.35 -0.81
C CYS A 73 -7.86 -9.85 -1.63
N ASP A 74 -8.91 -10.29 -0.95
CA ASP A 74 -10.15 -10.73 -1.57
C ASP A 74 -11.27 -9.72 -1.30
N ARG A 75 -11.87 -9.23 -2.39
CA ARG A 75 -13.03 -8.35 -2.35
C ARG A 75 -14.27 -9.08 -2.85
N ALA A 76 -15.29 -9.13 -2.02
CA ALA A 76 -16.62 -9.59 -2.39
C ALA A 76 -17.50 -8.44 -2.92
N GLY A 77 -18.41 -8.80 -3.81
CA GLY A 77 -19.46 -7.93 -4.32
C GLY A 77 -19.14 -7.31 -5.68
N GLY A 78 -20.20 -7.15 -6.48
CA GLY A 78 -20.10 -6.78 -7.89
C GLY A 78 -19.77 -7.97 -8.80
N ASP A 79 -19.47 -7.66 -10.05
CA ASP A 79 -19.03 -8.64 -11.05
C ASP A 79 -17.49 -8.72 -11.03
N ALA A 80 -16.96 -9.77 -10.39
CA ALA A 80 -15.52 -9.99 -10.27
C ALA A 80 -14.85 -10.25 -11.64
N GLY A 81 -15.58 -10.85 -12.58
CA GLY A 81 -15.10 -11.09 -13.94
C GLY A 81 -14.88 -9.78 -14.69
N LYS A 82 -15.90 -8.92 -14.70
CA LYS A 82 -15.81 -7.59 -15.29
C LYS A 82 -14.72 -6.73 -14.64
N ALA A 83 -14.64 -6.72 -13.31
CA ALA A 83 -13.62 -5.95 -12.60
C ALA A 83 -12.20 -6.42 -12.94
N LYS A 84 -11.99 -7.73 -13.09
CA LYS A 84 -10.73 -8.30 -13.55
C LYS A 84 -10.40 -7.85 -14.98
N GLU A 85 -11.35 -7.95 -15.91
CA GLU A 85 -11.15 -7.54 -17.31
C GLU A 85 -10.80 -6.05 -17.45
N GLU A 86 -11.50 -5.20 -16.70
CA GLU A 86 -11.20 -3.77 -16.66
C GLU A 86 -9.80 -3.49 -16.09
N TRP A 87 -9.40 -4.24 -15.07
CA TRP A 87 -8.07 -4.11 -14.47
C TRP A 87 -6.96 -4.56 -15.42
N ASP A 88 -7.12 -5.71 -16.07
CA ASP A 88 -6.19 -6.22 -17.08
C ASP A 88 -6.08 -5.26 -18.27
N ALA A 89 -7.16 -4.56 -18.62
CA ALA A 89 -7.17 -3.52 -19.65
C ALA A 89 -6.59 -2.16 -19.20
N GLY A 90 -6.05 -2.06 -17.98
CA GLY A 90 -5.50 -0.81 -17.42
C GLY A 90 -6.57 0.25 -17.08
N ARG A 91 -7.84 -0.16 -17.00
CA ARG A 91 -9.01 0.69 -16.69
C ARG A 91 -9.70 0.27 -15.39
N ALA A 92 -8.94 -0.28 -14.44
CA ALA A 92 -9.46 -0.63 -13.12
C ALA A 92 -10.20 0.55 -12.50
N ASP A 93 -11.37 0.30 -11.92
CA ASP A 93 -12.10 1.31 -11.17
C ASP A 93 -11.25 1.80 -9.98
N PRO A 94 -10.86 3.09 -9.93
CA PRO A 94 -10.05 3.61 -8.83
C PRO A 94 -10.73 3.51 -7.48
N VAL A 95 -12.07 3.45 -7.42
CA VAL A 95 -12.79 3.23 -6.16
C VAL A 95 -12.45 1.85 -5.61
N ILE A 96 -12.44 0.82 -6.47
CA ILE A 96 -12.06 -0.54 -6.10
C ILE A 96 -10.58 -0.59 -5.71
N GLN A 97 -9.70 0.05 -6.48
CA GLN A 97 -8.27 0.10 -6.17
C GLN A 97 -8.01 0.75 -4.81
N ASN A 98 -8.63 1.91 -4.55
CA ASN A 98 -8.51 2.64 -3.30
C ASN A 98 -9.08 1.86 -2.11
N GLU A 99 -10.22 1.20 -2.28
CA GLU A 99 -10.82 0.33 -1.25
C GLU A 99 -9.83 -0.78 -0.86
N ILE A 100 -9.29 -1.52 -1.85
CA ILE A 100 -8.35 -2.62 -1.62
C ILE A 100 -7.06 -2.10 -0.97
N ALA A 101 -6.50 -1.03 -1.48
CA ALA A 101 -5.20 -0.55 -1.06
C ALA A 101 -5.21 0.01 0.36
N ASN A 102 -6.20 0.84 0.70
CA ASN A 102 -6.30 1.40 2.05
C ASN A 102 -6.64 0.32 3.08
N ASN A 103 -7.49 -0.67 2.75
CA ASN A 103 -7.76 -1.80 3.64
C ASN A 103 -6.52 -2.67 3.86
N MET A 104 -5.77 -2.93 2.79
CA MET A 104 -4.52 -3.68 2.85
C MET A 104 -3.49 -2.97 3.74
N VAL A 105 -3.26 -1.67 3.53
CA VAL A 105 -2.37 -0.87 4.35
C VAL A 105 -2.82 -0.88 5.81
N ALA A 106 -4.10 -0.66 6.11
CA ALA A 106 -4.61 -0.67 7.49
C ALA A 106 -4.30 -1.97 8.26
N ARG A 107 -4.19 -3.11 7.55
CA ARG A 107 -3.83 -4.41 8.15
C ARG A 107 -2.33 -4.62 8.24
N ILE A 108 -1.55 -4.09 7.31
CA ILE A 108 -0.08 -4.21 7.29
C ILE A 108 0.56 -3.27 8.31
N VAL A 109 -0.01 -2.07 8.53
CA VAL A 109 0.54 -1.02 9.42
C VAL A 109 0.95 -1.58 10.80
N PRO A 110 0.06 -2.25 11.55
CA PRO A 110 0.41 -2.67 12.91
C PRO A 110 1.51 -3.72 12.91
N LEU A 111 1.49 -4.64 11.94
CA LEU A 111 2.52 -5.67 11.80
C LEU A 111 3.87 -5.08 11.39
N ALA A 112 3.88 -4.12 10.47
CA ALA A 112 5.08 -3.39 10.08
C ALA A 112 5.70 -2.63 11.26
N MET A 113 4.88 -2.01 12.11
CA MET A 113 5.36 -1.33 13.33
C MET A 113 6.02 -2.31 14.31
N LEU A 114 5.40 -3.49 14.53
CA LEU A 114 5.98 -4.54 15.38
C LEU A 114 7.31 -5.08 14.81
N LEU A 115 7.38 -5.31 13.50
CA LEU A 115 8.60 -5.76 12.84
C LEU A 115 9.70 -4.71 12.90
N ALA A 116 9.38 -3.43 12.68
CA ALA A 116 10.31 -2.33 12.81
C ALA A 116 10.90 -2.26 14.23
N GLN A 117 10.03 -2.36 15.25
CA GLN A 117 10.45 -2.40 16.65
C GLN A 117 11.39 -3.58 16.94
N ASN A 118 11.04 -4.79 16.49
CA ASN A 118 11.87 -5.98 16.68
C ASN A 118 13.24 -5.86 16.00
N LEU A 119 13.34 -5.12 14.90
CA LEU A 119 14.59 -4.87 14.18
C LEU A 119 15.33 -3.63 14.69
N SER A 120 14.80 -2.94 15.71
CA SER A 120 15.31 -1.63 16.17
C SER A 120 15.39 -0.61 15.03
N LEU A 121 14.54 -0.73 14.01
CA LEU A 121 14.38 0.26 12.95
C LEU A 121 13.42 1.35 13.41
N PRO A 122 13.50 2.58 12.86
CA PRO A 122 12.50 3.61 13.13
C PRO A 122 11.09 3.11 12.85
N PRO A 123 10.08 3.56 13.61
CA PRO A 123 8.69 3.20 13.36
C PRO A 123 8.29 3.53 11.92
N ALA A 124 7.56 2.62 11.27
CA ALA A 124 6.97 2.85 9.95
C ALA A 124 5.74 3.78 10.07
N VAL A 125 5.95 5.06 10.40
CA VAL A 125 4.88 6.03 10.66
C VAL A 125 5.25 7.42 10.10
N PRO A 126 4.28 8.17 9.53
CA PRO A 126 2.95 7.75 9.10
C PRO A 126 2.99 6.99 7.78
N LEU A 127 2.15 5.95 7.66
CA LEU A 127 1.94 5.25 6.39
C LEU A 127 1.02 6.08 5.48
N PRO A 128 1.22 6.05 4.14
CA PRO A 128 0.50 6.92 3.22
C PRO A 128 -0.95 6.48 3.07
N VAL A 129 -1.86 7.45 2.96
CA VAL A 129 -3.20 7.21 2.43
C VAL A 129 -3.07 7.03 0.93
N ILE A 130 -3.53 5.88 0.42
CA ILE A 130 -3.40 5.58 -1.01
C ILE A 130 -4.61 6.15 -1.75
N ASN A 131 -4.33 6.94 -2.79
CA ASN A 131 -5.35 7.48 -3.68
C ASN A 131 -4.92 7.32 -5.14
N PHE A 132 -5.39 6.26 -5.78
CA PHE A 132 -5.36 6.09 -7.22
C PHE A 132 -6.34 7.10 -7.84
N GLN A 133 -5.80 8.03 -8.63
CA GLN A 133 -6.58 8.98 -9.40
C GLN A 133 -6.85 8.44 -10.80
N LYS A 134 -7.98 8.80 -11.39
CA LYS A 134 -8.22 8.56 -12.82
C LYS A 134 -7.17 9.34 -13.63
N PRO A 135 -6.53 8.73 -14.64
CA PRO A 135 -5.74 9.48 -15.60
C PRO A 135 -6.63 10.57 -16.22
N GLY A 136 -6.36 11.84 -15.91
CA GLY A 136 -7.11 13.00 -16.42
C GLY A 136 -7.84 13.85 -15.38
N GLU A 137 -7.84 13.47 -14.10
CA GLU A 137 -8.45 14.30 -13.05
C GLU A 137 -7.41 15.27 -12.46
N THR A 138 -7.09 16.30 -13.24
CA THR A 138 -6.38 17.48 -12.75
C THR A 138 -7.25 18.12 -11.68
N ARG A 139 -6.85 18.02 -10.40
CA ARG A 139 -7.51 18.82 -9.36
C ARG A 139 -7.35 20.29 -9.77
N PRO A 140 -8.43 21.09 -9.82
CA PRO A 140 -8.27 22.53 -9.94
C PRO A 140 -7.40 22.98 -8.77
N ARG A 141 -6.25 23.59 -9.07
CA ARG A 141 -5.58 24.44 -8.09
C ARG A 141 -6.60 25.53 -7.75
N GLU A 142 -7.11 25.55 -6.53
CA GLU A 142 -7.67 26.78 -5.98
C GLU A 142 -6.50 27.77 -5.85
N ASP A 143 -6.21 28.47 -6.94
CA ASP A 143 -5.35 29.65 -6.93
C ASP A 143 -6.14 30.74 -6.20
N LYS A 144 -6.01 30.80 -4.87
CA LYS A 144 -6.46 31.94 -4.05
C LYS A 144 -5.52 33.13 -4.26
N PHE A 145 -5.46 33.62 -5.49
CA PHE A 145 -4.65 34.79 -5.87
C PHE A 145 -5.43 35.75 -6.76
N ASP A 146 -6.71 35.98 -6.44
CA ASP A 146 -7.44 37.15 -6.94
C ASP A 146 -8.44 37.62 -5.88
N GLN A 147 -7.93 38.38 -4.91
CA GLN A 147 -8.73 39.38 -4.21
C GLN A 147 -8.09 40.75 -4.50
N PRO A 148 -8.69 41.59 -5.36
CA PRO A 148 -8.26 42.98 -5.44
C PRO A 148 -8.66 43.68 -4.13
N TYR A 149 -7.68 44.33 -3.51
CA TYR A 149 -7.93 45.27 -2.42
C TYR A 149 -8.88 46.37 -2.93
N VAL A 150 -10.01 46.55 -2.24
CA VAL A 150 -10.87 47.73 -2.33
C VAL A 150 -10.76 48.47 -1.00
#